data_AF-A0A6C0RBC6-F1
#
_entry.id   AF-A0A6C0RBC6-F1
#
_cell.length_a   1.000
_cell.length_b   1.000
_cell.length_c   1.000
_cell.angle_alpha   90.00
_cell.angle_beta   90.00
_cell.angle_gamma   90.00
#
_symmetry.space_group_name_H-M   'P 1'
#
loop_
_entity.id
_entity.type
_entity.pdbx_description
1 polymer ?
#
loop_
_entity_poly.entity_id
_entity_poly.type
_entity_poly.pdbx_seq_one_letter_code
_entity_poly.pdbx_strand_id
1 'polypeptide(L)'
;MKHRIIIEYLYRDAANYKLYEEAEIDNPKNLSLQEFEKWFRCQLIDDLYFVPHDFGLIKPQFPDYNPKLDHDWCELILLKEENE
;
A
#
# COMPACT_ATOMS: atom_id res chain seq x y z
N MET A 1 5.79 -18.63 15.36
CA MET A 1 5.71 -18.78 13.90
C MET A 1 6.05 -17.43 13.33
N LYS A 2 6.86 -17.38 12.28
CA LYS A 2 7.15 -16.13 11.58
C LYS A 2 6.06 -15.98 10.52
N HIS A 3 5.32 -14.89 10.59
CA HIS A 3 4.26 -14.58 9.63
C HIS A 3 4.65 -13.31 8.90
N ARG A 4 4.26 -13.22 7.64
CA ARG A 4 4.49 -12.06 6.78
C ARG A 4 3.17 -11.38 6.52
N ILE A 5 3.20 -10.06 6.40
CA ILE A 5 2.04 -9.28 6.01
C ILE A 5 2.23 -8.91 4.55
N ILE A 6 1.24 -9.24 3.73
CA ILE A 6 1.18 -8.89 2.32
C ILE A 6 0.16 -7.76 2.17
N ILE A 7 0.53 -6.73 1.43
CA ILE A 7 -0.33 -5.61 1.06
C ILE A 7 -0.58 -5.65 -0.44
N GLU A 8 -1.84 -5.51 -0.81
CA GLU A 8 -2.29 -5.27 -2.19
C GLU A 8 -2.75 -3.82 -2.29
N TYR A 9 -2.28 -3.12 -3.32
CA TYR A 9 -2.58 -1.72 -3.51
C TYR A 9 -2.64 -1.34 -4.98
N LEU A 10 -3.29 -0.20 -5.24
CA LEU A 10 -3.60 0.26 -6.58
C LEU A 10 -3.15 1.71 -6.76
N TYR A 11 -2.34 1.95 -7.79
CA TYR A 11 -2.06 3.29 -8.28
C TYR A 11 -3.07 3.69 -9.36
N ARG A 12 -3.51 4.96 -9.31
CA ARG A 12 -4.29 5.60 -10.38
C ARG A 12 -3.57 6.81 -10.91
N ASP A 13 -3.51 6.94 -12.23
CA ASP A 13 -3.08 8.19 -12.83
C ASP A 13 -4.23 9.20 -12.92
N ALA A 14 -3.92 10.42 -13.35
CA ALA A 14 -4.89 11.49 -13.55
C ALA A 14 -6.00 11.16 -14.57
N ALA A 15 -5.78 10.18 -15.44
CA ALA A 15 -6.74 9.68 -16.42
C ALA A 15 -7.52 8.44 -15.91
N ASN A 16 -7.33 8.05 -14.64
CA ASN A 16 -7.98 6.92 -13.96
C ASN A 16 -7.61 5.53 -14.53
N TYR A 17 -6.49 5.43 -15.24
CA TYR A 17 -5.85 4.15 -15.53
C TYR A 17 -5.24 3.58 -14.25
N LYS A 18 -5.16 2.24 -14.18
CA LYS A 18 -4.88 1.49 -12.96
C LYS A 18 -3.65 0.60 -13.09
N LEU A 19 -2.78 0.63 -12.10
CA LEU A 19 -1.72 -0.37 -11.89
C LEU A 19 -1.86 -0.98 -10.50
N TYR A 20 -1.90 -2.31 -10.47
CA TYR A 20 -1.97 -3.09 -9.23
C TYR A 20 -0.58 -3.55 -8.83
N GLU A 21 -0.36 -3.65 -7.53
CA GLU A 21 0.87 -4.17 -6.95
C GLU A 21 0.57 -4.99 -5.71
N GLU A 22 1.39 -6.02 -5.49
CA GLU A 22 1.38 -6.86 -4.31
C GLU A 22 2.79 -6.92 -3.74
N ALA A 23 2.94 -6.64 -2.45
CA ALA A 23 4.25 -6.67 -1.81
C ALA A 23 4.18 -7.13 -0.36
N GLU A 24 5.30 -7.65 0.14
CA GLU A 24 5.52 -7.84 1.58
C GLU A 24 5.78 -6.46 2.22
N ILE A 25 5.04 -6.14 3.27
CA ILE A 25 5.21 -4.90 4.04
C ILE A 25 5.91 -5.18 5.36
N ASP A 26 6.82 -4.28 5.74
CA ASP A 26 7.60 -4.42 6.96
C ASP A 26 6.71 -4.47 8.22
N ASN A 27 6.85 -5.54 8.99
CA ASN A 27 6.20 -5.73 10.29
C ASN A 27 7.24 -5.92 11.42
N PRO A 28 8.05 -4.90 11.74
CA PRO A 28 9.20 -5.04 12.65
C PRO A 28 8.82 -5.36 14.10
N LYS A 29 7.57 -5.10 14.49
CA LYS A 29 7.04 -5.41 15.82
C LYS A 29 6.35 -6.78 15.89
N ASN A 30 6.34 -7.53 14.79
CA ASN A 30 5.67 -8.82 14.66
C ASN A 30 4.20 -8.76 15.13
N LEU A 31 3.51 -7.67 14.77
CA LEU A 31 2.10 -7.45 15.08
C LEU A 31 1.26 -8.53 14.41
N SER A 32 0.15 -8.93 15.04
CA SER A 32 -0.87 -9.71 14.34
C SER A 32 -1.46 -8.91 13.18
N LEU A 33 -2.06 -9.58 12.19
CA LEU A 33 -2.74 -8.90 11.09
C LEU A 33 -3.75 -7.85 11.58
N GLN A 34 -4.57 -8.19 12.58
CA GLN A 34 -5.58 -7.30 13.12
C GLN A 34 -4.98 -6.03 13.77
N GLU A 35 -3.89 -6.18 14.51
CA GLU A 35 -3.19 -5.04 15.13
C GLU A 35 -2.52 -4.16 14.08
N PHE A 36 -1.89 -4.80 13.08
CA PHE A 36 -1.27 -4.10 11.97
C PHE A 36 -2.29 -3.32 11.15
N GLU A 37 -3.41 -3.95 10.76
CA GLU A 37 -4.50 -3.29 10.03
C GLU A 37 -5.04 -2.08 10.79
N LYS A 38 -5.25 -2.22 12.11
CA LYS A 38 -5.72 -1.09 12.92
C LYS A 38 -4.72 0.06 12.91
N TRP A 39 -3.43 -0.23 13.06
CA TRP A 39 -2.38 0.78 13.03
C TRP A 39 -2.25 1.43 11.64
N PHE A 40 -2.25 0.61 10.57
CA PHE A 40 -2.10 1.05 9.19
C PHE A 40 -3.27 1.92 8.76
N ARG A 41 -4.51 1.55 9.13
CA ARG A 41 -5.71 2.35 8.86
C ARG A 41 -5.64 3.75 9.47
N CYS A 42 -5.00 3.92 10.63
CA CYS A 42 -4.78 5.25 11.22
C CYS A 42 -3.79 6.12 10.44
N GLN A 43 -3.04 5.55 9.49
CA GLN A 43 -2.12 6.28 8.62
C GLN A 43 -2.76 6.64 7.27
N LEU A 44 -3.99 6.16 6.99
CA LEU A 44 -4.63 6.39 5.70
C LEU A 44 -5.11 7.83 5.57
N ILE A 45 -4.93 8.35 4.36
CA ILE A 45 -5.58 9.56 3.86
C ILE A 45 -7.00 9.16 3.46
N ASP A 46 -8.00 9.84 3.99
CA ASP A 46 -9.43 9.59 3.72
C ASP A 46 -9.84 8.12 3.85
N ASP A 47 -9.29 7.42 4.85
CA ASP A 47 -9.57 6.02 5.19
C ASP A 47 -9.29 4.98 4.07
N LEU A 48 -8.66 5.40 2.97
CA LEU A 48 -8.50 4.57 1.77
C LEU A 48 -7.09 4.63 1.17
N TYR A 49 -6.43 5.77 1.26
CA TYR A 49 -5.21 6.01 0.48
C TYR A 49 -3.97 6.13 1.36
N PHE A 50 -2.80 5.83 0.81
CA PHE A 50 -1.53 5.98 1.51
C PHE A 50 -0.39 6.23 0.52
N VAL A 51 0.73 6.77 0.99
CA VAL A 51 1.94 6.95 0.17
C VAL A 51 2.83 5.72 0.34
N PRO A 52 3.06 4.88 -0.70
CA PRO A 52 3.81 3.63 -0.56
C PRO A 52 5.22 3.80 0.03
N HIS A 53 5.90 4.89 -0.35
CA HIS A 53 7.27 5.17 0.10
C HIS A 53 7.39 5.35 1.62
N ASP A 54 6.34 5.81 2.30
CA ASP A 54 6.34 5.97 3.77
C ASP A 54 6.39 4.62 4.50
N PHE A 55 6.09 3.52 3.80
CA PHE A 55 6.10 2.15 4.30
C PHE A 55 7.20 1.28 3.66
N GLY A 56 8.16 1.90 2.96
CA GLY A 56 9.22 1.17 2.26
C GLY A 56 8.74 0.45 0.98
N LEU A 57 7.55 0.77 0.49
CA LEU A 57 6.97 0.19 -0.72
C LEU A 57 7.24 1.07 -1.94
N ILE A 58 7.12 0.47 -3.13
CA ILE A 58 7.34 1.17 -4.40
C ILE A 58 5.99 1.54 -5.00
N LYS A 59 5.80 2.80 -5.38
CA LYS A 59 4.62 3.21 -6.12
C LYS A 59 4.68 2.67 -7.56
N PRO A 60 3.66 1.94 -8.05
CA PRO A 60 3.56 1.61 -9.47
C PRO A 60 3.58 2.89 -10.33
N GLN A 61 4.17 2.77 -11.52
CA GLN A 61 4.46 3.93 -12.35
C GLN A 61 4.14 3.64 -13.81
N PHE A 62 3.29 4.48 -14.41
CA PHE A 62 3.10 4.50 -15.86
C PHE A 62 4.30 5.18 -16.53
N PRO A 63 4.59 4.86 -17.80
CA PRO A 63 5.64 5.52 -18.57
C PRO A 63 5.41 7.04 -18.71
N ASP A 64 4.15 7.43 -18.88
CA ASP A 64 3.73 8.82 -18.95
C ASP A 64 3.29 9.29 -17.56
N TYR A 65 4.10 10.15 -16.94
CA TYR A 65 3.80 10.76 -15.64
C TYR A 65 3.70 12.28 -15.77
N ASN A 66 2.59 12.83 -15.32
CA ASN A 66 2.33 14.26 -15.27
C ASN A 66 2.38 14.74 -13.81
N PRO A 67 3.49 15.34 -13.35
CA PRO A 67 3.65 15.77 -11.96
C PRO A 67 2.68 16.87 -11.50
N LYS A 68 1.88 17.45 -12.41
CA LYS A 68 0.85 18.44 -12.07
C LYS A 68 -0.51 17.81 -11.78
N LEU A 69 -0.76 16.60 -12.25
CA LEU A 69 -2.06 15.93 -12.16
C LEU A 69 -1.96 14.60 -11.42
N ASP A 70 -0.86 13.89 -11.59
CA ASP A 70 -0.56 12.66 -10.89
C ASP A 70 -0.10 12.94 -9.47
N HIS A 71 -0.33 11.95 -8.63
CA HIS A 71 -0.16 12.01 -7.19
C HIS A 71 0.60 10.79 -6.70
N ASP A 72 1.16 10.83 -5.49
CA ASP A 72 2.02 9.74 -5.00
C ASP A 72 1.30 8.70 -4.13
N TRP A 73 0.04 8.96 -3.79
CA TRP A 73 -0.81 8.04 -3.05
C TRP A 73 -1.33 6.88 -3.91
N CYS A 74 -1.52 5.74 -3.26
CA CYS A 74 -2.17 4.54 -3.77
C CYS A 74 -3.39 4.21 -2.91
N GLU A 75 -4.35 3.51 -3.49
CA GLU A 75 -5.49 2.93 -2.78
C GLU A 75 -5.09 1.63 -2.12
N LEU A 76 -5.45 1.46 -0.85
CA LEU A 76 -5.39 0.19 -0.18
C LEU A 76 -6.47 -0.75 -0.73
N ILE A 77 -6.06 -1.93 -1.20
CA ILE A 77 -6.98 -2.97 -1.67
C ILE A 77 -7.17 -4.04 -0.59
N LEU A 78 -6.08 -4.60 -0.08
CA LEU A 78 -6.12 -5.70 0.89
C LEU A 78 -4.86 -5.72 1.77
N LEU A 79 -5.03 -6.16 3.02
CA LEU A 79 -3.96 -6.66 3.86
C LEU A 79 -4.26 -8.13 4.18
N LYS A 80 -3.26 -9.00 4.06
CA LYS A 80 -3.38 -10.42 4.38
C LYS A 80 -2.14 -10.94 5.07
N GLU A 81 -2.30 -12.02 5.81
CA GLU A 81 -1.22 -12.73 6.48
C GLU A 81 -0.86 -13.99 5.70
N GLU A 82 0.44 -14.22 5.51
CA GLU A 82 0.96 -15.47 4.98
C GLU A 82 1.89 -16.11 6.02
N ASN A 83 1.61 -17.38 6.33
CA ASN A 83 2.45 -18.18 7.22
C ASN A 83 3.59 -18.80 6.42
N GLU A 84 4.81 -18.72 6.95
CA GLU A 84 5.96 -19.51 6.45
C GLU A 84 5.83 -21.00 6.80
#